data_AF-A0A1F5KGP7-F1
#
_entry.id   AF-A0A1F5KGP7-F1
#
_cell.length_a   1.000
_cell.length_b   1.000
_cell.length_c   1.000
_cell.angle_alpha   90.00
_cell.angle_beta   90.00
_cell.angle_gamma   90.00
#
_symmetry.space_group_name_H-M   'P 1'
#
loop_
_entity.id
_entity.type
_entity.pdbx_description
1 polymer ?
#
loop_
_entity_poly.entity_id
_entity_poly.type
_entity_poly.pdbx_seq_one_letter_code
_entity_poly.pdbx_strand_id
1 'polypeptide(L)'
;MSTKIKHQLVGLLIMIGGIFITRMIWSSAQDTGRYLVQAAGVGPAAVVLGIAMILFPTYREERLAKGEDLSNLKGFQLVTPRWWVIIAIGLLAGLANLYFLGFFS
;
A
#
# COMPACT_ATOMS: atom_id res chain seq x y z
N MET A 1 -19.34 -12.26 -8.92
CA MET A 1 -18.02 -11.57 -9.03
C MET A 1 -16.99 -12.29 -8.18
N SER A 2 -15.91 -12.79 -8.78
CA SER A 2 -14.86 -13.57 -8.08
C SER A 2 -14.15 -12.75 -7.00
N THR A 3 -13.77 -13.40 -5.89
CA THR A 3 -13.03 -12.82 -4.76
C THR A 3 -11.75 -12.14 -5.21
N LYS A 4 -11.07 -12.73 -6.20
CA LYS A 4 -9.88 -12.17 -6.87
C LYS A 4 -10.17 -10.82 -7.54
N ILE A 5 -11.25 -10.72 -8.32
CA ILE A 5 -11.60 -9.49 -9.04
C ILE A 5 -11.96 -8.38 -8.04
N LYS A 6 -12.67 -8.70 -6.95
CA LYS A 6 -12.94 -7.73 -5.88
C LYS A 6 -11.63 -7.23 -5.25
N HIS A 7 -10.68 -8.11 -4.98
CA HIS A 7 -9.37 -7.72 -4.43
C HIS A 7 -8.60 -6.78 -5.37
N GLN A 8 -8.56 -7.11 -6.66
CA GLN A 8 -7.87 -6.30 -7.66
C GLN A 8 -8.53 -4.93 -7.86
N LEU A 9 -9.87 -4.84 -7.82
CA LEU A 9 -10.56 -3.56 -7.89
C LEU A 9 -10.31 -2.70 -6.66
N VAL A 10 -10.31 -3.28 -5.46
CA VAL A 10 -9.94 -2.54 -4.25
C VAL A 10 -8.48 -2.07 -4.35
N GLY A 11 -7.57 -2.93 -4.82
CA GLY A 11 -6.18 -2.55 -5.11
C GLY A 11 -6.07 -1.37 -6.07
N LEU A 12 -6.84 -1.39 -7.16
CA LEU A 12 -6.90 -0.31 -8.14
C LEU A 12 -7.39 1.01 -7.52
N LEU A 13 -8.45 0.97 -6.72
CA LEU A 13 -8.98 2.15 -6.04
C LEU A 13 -7.96 2.72 -5.05
N ILE A 14 -7.28 1.87 -4.27
CA ILE A 14 -6.23 2.27 -3.33
C ILE A 14 -5.05 2.89 -4.09
N MET A 15 -4.64 2.29 -5.21
CA MET A 15 -3.55 2.80 -6.04
C MET A 15 -3.86 4.20 -6.59
N ILE A 16 -5.04 4.38 -7.20
CA ILE A 16 -5.47 5.66 -7.76
C ILE A 16 -5.57 6.71 -6.65
N GLY A 17 -6.16 6.36 -5.51
CA GLY A 17 -6.23 7.25 -4.34
C GLY A 17 -4.85 7.65 -3.82
N GLY A 18 -3.91 6.70 -3.74
CA GLY A 18 -2.53 6.95 -3.34
C GLY A 18 -1.79 7.89 -4.29
N ILE A 19 -1.96 7.72 -5.61
CA ILE A 19 -1.39 8.61 -6.63
C ILE A 19 -1.96 10.03 -6.46
N PHE A 20 -3.28 10.14 -6.32
CA PHE A 20 -3.96 11.42 -6.16
C PHE A 20 -3.49 12.17 -4.90
N ILE A 21 -3.45 11.50 -3.75
CA ILE A 21 -2.95 12.07 -2.48
C ILE A 21 -1.50 12.53 -2.65
N THR A 22 -0.64 11.69 -3.21
CA THR A 22 0.78 12.03 -3.42
C THR A 22 0.92 13.28 -4.28
N ARG A 23 0.16 13.36 -5.39
CA ARG A 23 0.19 14.52 -6.28
C ARG A 23 -0.29 15.80 -5.59
N MET A 24 -1.39 15.73 -4.83
CA MET A 24 -1.91 16.88 -4.09
C MET A 24 -0.90 17.39 -3.05
N ILE A 25 -0.26 16.48 -2.31
CA ILE A 25 0.76 16.83 -1.30
C ILE A 25 1.91 17.60 -1.94
N TRP A 26 2.43 17.10 -3.06
CA TRP A 26 3.52 17.76 -3.78
C TRP A 26 3.13 19.13 -4.34
N SER A 27 1.90 19.29 -4.85
CA SER A 27 1.40 20.61 -5.26
C SER A 27 1.34 21.56 -4.06
N SER A 28 0.74 21.12 -2.95
CA SER A 28 0.64 21.93 -1.73
C SER A 28 2.00 22.36 -1.19
N ALA A 29 2.99 21.44 -1.22
CA ALA A 29 4.34 21.73 -0.80
C ALA A 29 5.00 22.82 -1.66
N GLN A 30 4.82 22.77 -2.98
CA GLN A 30 5.37 23.76 -3.92
C GLN A 30 4.65 25.12 -3.84
N ASP A 31 3.32 25.11 -3.73
CA ASP A 31 2.50 26.32 -3.79
C ASP A 31 2.52 27.11 -2.47
N THR A 32 2.61 26.42 -1.34
CA THR A 32 2.43 27.04 -0.01
C THR A 32 3.59 26.82 0.95
N GLY A 33 4.57 25.99 0.60
CA GLY A 33 5.63 25.56 1.51
C GLY A 33 5.13 24.70 2.68
N ARG A 34 3.86 24.28 2.66
CA ARG A 34 3.22 23.50 3.74
C ARG A 34 2.63 22.21 3.19
N TYR A 35 2.82 21.13 3.93
CA TYR A 35 2.24 19.84 3.63
C TYR A 35 1.96 19.04 4.90
N LEU A 36 0.95 18.16 4.83
CA LEU A 36 0.62 17.27 5.94
C LEU A 36 1.54 16.04 5.91
N VAL A 37 2.49 15.99 6.84
CA VAL A 37 3.49 14.91 6.97
C VAL A 37 2.84 13.51 7.00
N GLN A 38 1.71 13.37 7.68
CA GLN A 38 1.01 12.07 7.76
C GLN A 38 0.53 11.60 6.37
N ALA A 39 -0.08 12.49 5.59
CA ALA A 39 -0.57 12.15 4.25
C ALA A 39 0.56 11.98 3.22
N ALA A 40 1.69 12.66 3.42
CA ALA A 40 2.89 12.51 2.59
C ALA A 40 3.49 11.10 2.67
N GLY A 41 3.40 10.41 3.81
CA GLY A 41 3.81 9.01 3.91
C GLY A 41 2.76 8.03 3.37
N VAL A 42 1.47 8.31 3.60
CA VAL A 42 0.36 7.39 3.28
C VAL A 42 0.16 7.23 1.77
N GLY A 43 0.28 8.31 0.98
CA GLY A 43 0.06 8.25 -0.47
C GLY A 43 0.93 7.20 -1.17
N PRO A 44 2.26 7.29 -1.10
CA PRO A 44 3.17 6.32 -1.73
C PRO A 44 3.00 4.90 -1.20
N ALA A 45 2.80 4.74 0.12
CA ALA A 45 2.54 3.43 0.71
C ALA A 45 1.27 2.79 0.15
N ALA A 46 0.20 3.58 -0.03
CA ALA A 46 -1.03 3.15 -0.67
C ALA A 46 -0.82 2.77 -2.14
N VAL A 47 0.01 3.51 -2.90
CA VAL A 47 0.34 3.13 -4.29
C VAL A 47 0.99 1.75 -4.35
N VAL A 48 2.01 1.51 -3.51
CA VAL A 48 2.71 0.20 -3.46
C VAL A 48 1.73 -0.92 -3.08
N LEU A 49 0.92 -0.71 -2.04
CA LEU A 49 -0.08 -1.69 -1.61
C LEU A 49 -1.12 -1.96 -2.69
N GLY A 50 -1.61 -0.92 -3.36
CA GLY A 50 -2.59 -1.04 -4.44
C GLY A 50 -2.05 -1.83 -5.63
N ILE A 51 -0.82 -1.56 -6.06
CA ILE A 51 -0.12 -2.33 -7.10
C ILE A 51 0.01 -3.79 -6.67
N ALA A 52 0.43 -4.04 -5.44
CA ALA A 52 0.60 -5.39 -4.94
C ALA A 52 -0.72 -6.18 -4.90
N MET A 53 -1.82 -5.55 -4.53
CA MET A 53 -3.16 -6.17 -4.55
C MET A 53 -3.66 -6.48 -5.98
N ILE A 54 -3.21 -5.74 -6.99
CA ILE A 54 -3.55 -6.02 -8.39
C ILE A 54 -2.76 -7.26 -8.89
N LEU A 55 -1.48 -7.31 -8.54
CA LEU A 55 -0.52 -8.28 -9.09
C LEU A 55 -0.50 -9.62 -8.33
N PHE A 56 -0.69 -9.60 -7.02
CA PHE A 56 -0.53 -10.77 -6.16
C PHE A 56 -1.87 -11.27 -5.60
N PRO A 57 -2.00 -12.59 -5.39
CA PRO A 57 -3.13 -13.15 -4.66
C PRO A 57 -3.14 -12.67 -3.20
N THR A 58 -4.31 -12.72 -2.59
CA THR A 58 -4.44 -12.35 -1.17
C THR A 58 -3.62 -13.29 -0.28
N TYR A 59 -3.19 -12.82 0.91
CA TYR A 59 -2.49 -13.69 1.88
C TYR A 59 -3.28 -14.96 2.21
N ARG A 60 -4.61 -14.90 2.19
CA ARG A 60 -5.49 -16.04 2.44
C ARG A 60 -5.52 -17.00 1.26
N GLU A 61 -5.60 -16.50 0.04
CA GLU A 61 -5.52 -17.31 -1.19
C GLU A 61 -4.15 -18.01 -1.30
N GLU A 62 -3.05 -17.33 -0.96
CA GLU A 62 -1.72 -17.93 -0.95
C GLU A 62 -1.61 -19.13 -0.01
N ARG A 63 -2.25 -19.06 1.16
CA ARG A 63 -2.22 -20.14 2.15
C ARG A 63 -3.16 -21.28 1.83
N LEU A 64 -4.36 -20.97 1.34
CA LEU A 64 -5.29 -21.97 0.82
C LEU A 64 -4.65 -22.77 -0.33
N ALA A 65 -3.92 -22.10 -1.23
CA ALA A 65 -3.20 -22.76 -2.32
C ALA A 65 -2.07 -23.68 -1.84
N LYS A 66 -1.54 -23.45 -0.63
CA LYS A 66 -0.54 -24.32 0.02
C LYS A 66 -1.17 -25.45 0.84
N GLY A 67 -2.49 -25.50 0.95
CA GLY A 67 -3.19 -26.46 1.81
C GLY A 67 -3.04 -26.19 3.30
N GLU A 68 -2.67 -24.97 3.70
CA GLU A 68 -2.56 -24.60 5.12
C GLU A 68 -3.95 -24.45 5.76
N ASP A 69 -4.13 -25.01 6.95
CA ASP A 69 -5.34 -24.79 7.76
C ASP A 69 -5.31 -23.41 8.42
N LEU A 70 -6.26 -22.57 8.04
CA LEU A 70 -6.43 -21.20 8.53
C LEU A 70 -7.21 -21.12 9.84
N SER A 71 -7.83 -22.21 10.30
CA SER A 71 -8.69 -22.23 11.49
C SER A 71 -7.98 -21.78 12.77
N ASN A 72 -6.68 -22.11 12.88
CA ASN A 72 -5.84 -21.82 14.05
C ASN A 72 -5.03 -20.52 13.93
N LEU A 73 -5.01 -19.88 12.76
CA LEU A 73 -4.20 -18.70 12.50
C LEU A 73 -4.97 -17.42 12.85
N LYS A 74 -4.39 -16.56 13.70
CA LYS A 74 -5.02 -15.30 14.14
C LYS A 74 -4.12 -14.07 13.95
N GLY A 75 -4.73 -12.95 13.60
CA GLY A 75 -4.06 -11.65 13.50
C GLY A 75 -2.88 -11.65 12.53
N PHE A 76 -1.71 -11.19 12.98
CA PHE A 76 -0.47 -11.13 12.19
C PHE A 76 0.00 -12.48 11.68
N GLN A 77 -0.38 -13.57 12.34
CA GLN A 77 -0.02 -14.91 11.90
C GLN A 77 -0.65 -15.25 10.56
N LEU A 78 -1.68 -14.53 10.09
CA LEU A 78 -2.32 -14.74 8.77
C LEU A 78 -1.53 -14.14 7.60
N VAL A 79 -0.67 -13.15 7.87
CA VAL A 79 0.08 -12.44 6.84
C VAL A 79 1.22 -13.33 6.33
N THR A 80 1.32 -13.52 5.02
CA THR A 80 2.41 -14.32 4.43
C THR A 80 3.71 -13.53 4.38
N PRO A 81 4.88 -14.19 4.27
CA PRO A 81 6.17 -13.52 4.13
C PRO A 81 6.19 -12.51 2.96
N ARG A 82 5.53 -12.82 1.85
CA ARG A 82 5.42 -11.91 0.70
C ARG A 82 4.70 -10.63 1.07
N TRP A 83 3.56 -10.74 1.75
CA TRP A 83 2.79 -9.57 2.17
C TRP A 83 3.54 -8.73 3.22
N TRP A 84 4.36 -9.34 4.07
CA TRP A 84 5.28 -8.60 4.94
C TRP A 84 6.32 -7.79 4.15
N VAL A 85 6.92 -8.38 3.11
CA VAL A 85 7.85 -7.67 2.22
C VAL A 85 7.16 -6.50 1.53
N ILE A 86 5.94 -6.70 1.01
CA ILE A 86 5.15 -5.64 0.36
C ILE A 86 4.88 -4.49 1.34
N ILE A 87 4.47 -4.80 2.59
CA ILE A 87 4.25 -3.78 3.63
C ILE A 87 5.54 -3.01 3.91
N ALA A 88 6.68 -3.71 4.04
CA ALA A 88 7.96 -3.07 4.25
C ALA A 88 8.33 -2.12 3.09
N ILE A 89 8.14 -2.54 1.84
CA ILE A 89 8.36 -1.70 0.66
C ILE A 89 7.44 -0.48 0.66
N GLY A 90 6.17 -0.65 1.03
CA GLY A 90 5.21 0.46 1.14
C GLY A 90 5.64 1.48 2.19
N LEU A 91 6.08 1.03 3.37
CA LEU A 91 6.63 1.90 4.41
C LEU A 91 7.88 2.64 3.93
N LEU A 92 8.81 1.94 3.28
CA LEU A 92 10.00 2.55 2.71
C LEU A 92 9.67 3.60 1.64
N ALA A 93 8.67 3.35 0.79
CA ALA A 93 8.21 4.32 -0.20
C ALA A 93 7.63 5.58 0.47
N GLY A 94 6.84 5.42 1.53
CA GLY A 94 6.32 6.54 2.31
C GLY A 94 7.44 7.36 2.98
N LEU A 95 8.42 6.70 3.58
CA LEU A 95 9.58 7.35 4.20
C LEU A 95 10.46 8.06 3.16
N ALA A 96 10.71 7.42 2.01
CA ALA A 96 11.46 8.02 0.92
C ALA A 96 10.76 9.28 0.40
N ASN A 97 9.44 9.25 0.22
CA ASN A 97 8.70 10.42 -0.21
C ASN A 97 8.73 11.56 0.81
N LEU A 98 8.67 11.25 2.11
CA LEU A 98 8.84 12.24 3.18
C LEU A 98 10.22 12.90 3.13
N TYR A 99 11.27 12.10 2.93
CA TYR A 99 12.63 12.61 2.78
C TYR A 99 12.76 13.52 1.55
N PHE A 100 12.20 13.11 0.40
CA PHE A 100 12.25 13.92 -0.81
C PHE A 100 11.43 15.20 -0.69
N LEU A 101 10.25 15.17 -0.08
CA LEU A 101 9.48 16.38 0.19
C LEU A 101 10.30 17.35 1.03
N GLY A 102 10.87 16.92 2.15
CA GLY A 102 11.66 17.81 3.01
C GLY A 102 12.96 18.33 2.37
N PHE A 103 13.45 17.69 1.31
CA PHE A 103 14.63 18.15 0.56
C PHE A 103 14.28 19.12 -0.59
N PHE A 104 13.11 18.94 -1.21
CA PHE A 104 12.70 19.67 -2.42
C PHE A 104 11.58 20.71 -2.21
N SER A 105 10.99 20.79 -1.00
CA SER A 105 10.03 21.82 -0.59
C SER A 105 10.72 22.98 0.12
#